data_AF-A0A329KN89-F1
#
_entry.id   AF-A0A329KN89-F1
#
_cell.length_a   1.000
_cell.length_b   1.000
_cell.length_c   1.000
_cell.angle_alpha   90.00
_cell.angle_beta   90.00
_cell.angle_gamma   90.00
#
_symmetry.space_group_name_H-M   'P 1'
#
loop_
_entity.id
_entity.type
_entity.pdbx_description
1 polymer ?
#
loop_
_entity_poly.entity_id
_entity_poly.type
_entity_poly.pdbx_seq_one_letter_code
_entity_poly.pdbx_strand_id
1 'polypeptide(L)'
;MYLQIAAGRLTLTLCEFIRQADEEWGTSDMSNTRMLWRIAGTAGLLTTLLLIAGLVYGIKTVLVPQGETLESAVPSASAAPERRDKLQILALGDSLTRGVGDDDAEGYVGKVKKLLENKTEKPVFVWNYAVSGAATTEMLADIAKPAAQDYIAQADIILFTIGGNDLNRVATQIAGFTGASTPAPAVSPAAGIASGAPASEGSASPGTAALPGDISFDYAALAKEFPSSINRLETIIDKLATANPKAQIVYVGLYHPFAEFDPERQAAEWIGRWNNAAFVASNRHSNVTVVPTYDLFQNFGQELLYTDHFHPNTAAYEEIAARVAQVIRTGG
;
A
#
# COMPACT_ATOMS: atom_id res chain seq x y z
N MET A 1 37.79 0.66 -17.56
CA MET A 1 38.83 -0.39 -17.76
C MET A 1 38.75 -1.55 -16.75
N TYR A 2 38.16 -1.39 -15.56
CA TYR A 2 38.00 -2.51 -14.60
C TYR A 2 36.76 -3.41 -14.84
N LEU A 3 35.68 -2.91 -15.48
CA LEU A 3 34.47 -3.70 -15.72
C LEU A 3 34.58 -4.70 -16.90
N GLN A 4 35.46 -4.46 -17.87
CA GLN A 4 35.68 -5.39 -19.00
C GLN A 4 36.57 -6.60 -18.62
N ILE A 5 37.34 -6.51 -17.54
CA ILE A 5 38.21 -7.62 -17.08
C ILE A 5 37.43 -8.63 -16.22
N ALA A 6 36.37 -8.19 -15.53
CA ALA A 6 35.53 -9.06 -14.70
C ALA A 6 34.58 -9.95 -15.54
N ALA A 7 34.02 -9.44 -16.63
CA ALA A 7 33.11 -10.20 -17.49
C ALA A 7 33.83 -11.32 -18.28
N GLY A 8 35.10 -11.10 -18.68
CA GLY A 8 35.92 -12.11 -19.34
C GLY A 8 36.36 -13.24 -18.41
N ARG A 9 36.55 -12.97 -17.11
CA ARG A 9 36.89 -14.00 -16.11
C ARG A 9 35.70 -14.89 -15.73
N LEU A 10 34.47 -14.40 -15.83
CA LEU A 10 33.25 -15.16 -15.48
C LEU A 10 32.80 -16.08 -16.63
N THR A 11 33.04 -15.70 -17.87
CA THR A 11 32.72 -16.52 -19.05
C THR A 11 33.72 -17.66 -19.25
N LEU A 12 34.99 -17.45 -18.89
CA LEU A 12 36.00 -18.52 -18.89
C LEU A 12 35.76 -19.56 -17.79
N THR A 13 35.35 -19.15 -16.58
CA THR A 13 35.04 -20.11 -15.49
C THR A 13 33.79 -20.93 -15.77
N LEU A 14 32.78 -20.38 -16.45
CA LEU A 14 31.58 -21.15 -16.82
C LEU A 14 31.86 -22.16 -17.94
N CYS A 15 32.68 -21.78 -18.94
CA CYS A 15 33.10 -22.72 -20.00
C CYS A 15 34.02 -23.82 -19.46
N GLU A 16 34.92 -23.50 -18.54
CA GLU A 16 35.76 -24.51 -17.87
C GLU A 16 34.94 -25.42 -16.97
N PHE A 17 33.94 -24.90 -16.25
CA PHE A 17 33.02 -25.73 -15.45
C PHE A 17 32.16 -26.67 -16.33
N ILE A 18 31.67 -26.19 -17.47
CA ILE A 18 30.92 -27.02 -18.42
C ILE A 18 31.83 -28.07 -19.07
N ARG A 19 33.07 -27.72 -19.44
CA ARG A 19 34.04 -28.68 -19.99
C ARG A 19 34.45 -29.73 -18.94
N GLN A 20 34.63 -29.32 -17.69
CA GLN A 20 34.99 -30.21 -16.59
C GLN A 20 33.81 -31.12 -16.20
N ALA A 21 32.57 -30.64 -16.29
CA ALA A 21 31.36 -31.46 -16.18
C ALA A 21 31.16 -32.40 -17.38
N ASP A 22 31.60 -32.05 -18.59
CA ASP A 22 31.53 -32.96 -19.74
C ASP A 22 32.61 -34.07 -19.63
N GLU A 23 33.79 -33.75 -19.10
CA GLU A 23 34.88 -34.71 -18.87
C GLU A 23 34.62 -35.65 -17.67
N GLU A 24 34.01 -35.19 -16.57
CA GLU A 24 33.66 -36.05 -15.42
C GLU A 24 32.48 -36.99 -15.69
N TRP A 25 31.56 -36.60 -16.58
CA TRP A 25 30.35 -37.37 -16.86
C TRP A 25 30.42 -38.14 -18.19
N GLY A 26 31.44 -37.88 -19.01
CA GLY A 26 31.67 -38.50 -20.32
C GLY A 26 32.12 -39.96 -20.32
N THR A 27 32.37 -40.57 -19.16
CA THR A 27 32.80 -41.99 -19.08
C THR A 27 32.00 -42.86 -18.12
N SER A 28 30.84 -42.41 -17.62
CA SER A 28 30.00 -43.28 -16.77
C SER A 28 29.14 -44.22 -17.62
N ASP A 29 29.42 -45.51 -17.48
CA ASP A 29 28.66 -46.67 -17.96
C ASP A 29 27.15 -46.42 -18.20
N MET A 30 26.64 -46.78 -19.38
CA MET A 30 25.27 -46.49 -19.89
C MET A 30 24.14 -47.14 -19.07
N SER A 31 24.46 -47.82 -17.97
CA SER A 31 23.51 -48.28 -16.94
C SER A 31 23.08 -47.15 -15.98
N ASN A 32 23.91 -46.12 -15.79
CA ASN A 32 23.69 -45.05 -14.81
C ASN A 32 22.74 -43.94 -15.30
N THR A 33 22.68 -43.66 -16.60
CA THR A 33 21.75 -42.68 -17.18
C THR A 33 20.29 -43.10 -16.96
N ARG A 34 19.98 -44.39 -17.14
CA ARG A 34 18.63 -44.92 -16.88
C ARG A 34 18.27 -44.85 -15.39
N MET A 35 19.25 -45.03 -14.50
CA MET A 35 19.03 -44.91 -13.06
C MET A 35 18.75 -43.45 -12.67
N LEU A 36 19.50 -42.49 -13.21
CA LEU A 36 19.26 -41.06 -13.01
C LEU A 36 17.86 -40.63 -13.49
N TRP A 37 17.44 -41.04 -14.69
CA TRP A 37 16.09 -40.74 -15.19
C TRP A 37 14.99 -41.41 -14.36
N ARG A 38 15.24 -42.59 -13.79
CA ARG A 38 14.31 -43.25 -12.86
C ARG A 38 14.21 -42.48 -11.54
N ILE A 39 15.32 -42.05 -10.97
CA ILE A 39 15.33 -41.26 -9.73
C ILE A 39 14.61 -39.93 -9.96
N ALA A 40 14.96 -39.18 -11.01
CA ALA A 40 14.30 -37.92 -11.35
C ALA A 40 12.78 -38.10 -11.60
N GLY A 41 12.39 -39.16 -12.33
CA GLY A 41 10.99 -39.50 -12.57
C GLY A 41 10.24 -39.86 -11.28
N THR A 42 10.84 -40.67 -10.40
CA THR A 42 10.23 -41.04 -9.11
C THR A 42 10.12 -39.84 -8.16
N ALA A 43 11.12 -38.97 -8.11
CA ALA A 43 11.08 -37.75 -7.31
C ALA A 43 9.97 -36.81 -7.80
N GLY A 44 9.86 -36.59 -9.12
CA GLY A 44 8.78 -35.79 -9.70
C GLY A 44 7.39 -36.36 -9.43
N LEU A 45 7.23 -37.69 -9.49
CA LEU A 45 5.96 -38.35 -9.17
C LEU A 45 5.59 -38.19 -7.69
N LEU A 46 6.57 -38.34 -6.77
CA LEU A 46 6.36 -38.15 -5.33
C LEU A 46 5.97 -36.70 -5.00
N THR A 47 6.65 -35.71 -5.59
CA THR A 47 6.31 -34.29 -5.39
C THR A 47 4.90 -33.99 -5.90
N THR A 48 4.53 -34.53 -7.06
CA THR A 48 3.19 -34.34 -7.64
C THR A 48 2.10 -34.95 -6.74
N LEU A 49 2.33 -36.15 -6.21
CA LEU A 49 1.41 -36.79 -5.27
C LEU A 49 1.27 -35.99 -3.96
N LEU A 50 2.36 -35.43 -3.45
CA LEU A 50 2.35 -34.56 -2.27
C LEU A 50 1.52 -33.29 -2.50
N LEU A 51 1.66 -32.65 -3.67
CA LEU A 51 0.87 -31.47 -4.02
C LEU A 51 -0.62 -31.80 -4.19
N ILE A 52 -0.95 -32.93 -4.83
CA ILE A 52 -2.34 -33.39 -4.98
C ILE A 52 -2.95 -33.68 -3.60
N ALA A 53 -2.22 -34.36 -2.72
CA ALA A 53 -2.69 -34.64 -1.36
C ALA A 53 -2.94 -33.36 -0.56
N GLY A 54 -2.01 -32.39 -0.64
CA GLY A 54 -2.18 -31.07 -0.02
C GLY A 54 -3.38 -30.29 -0.56
N LEU A 55 -3.59 -30.33 -1.88
CA LEU A 55 -4.73 -29.67 -2.54
C LEU A 55 -6.06 -30.30 -2.13
N VAL A 56 -6.15 -31.64 -2.10
CA VAL A 56 -7.37 -32.35 -1.64
C VAL A 56 -7.65 -32.05 -0.17
N TYR A 57 -6.62 -31.99 0.67
CA TYR A 57 -6.78 -31.61 2.08
C TYR A 57 -7.32 -30.18 2.23
N GLY A 58 -6.75 -29.21 1.51
CA GLY A 58 -7.24 -27.82 1.51
C GLY A 58 -8.66 -27.66 0.97
N ILE A 59 -9.04 -28.42 -0.07
CA ILE A 59 -10.42 -28.44 -0.57
C ILE A 59 -11.37 -29.02 0.49
N LYS A 60 -10.97 -30.08 1.21
CA LYS A 60 -11.79 -30.66 2.27
C LYS A 60 -12.05 -29.67 3.42
N THR A 61 -11.08 -28.82 3.77
CA THR A 61 -11.27 -27.80 4.82
C THR A 61 -12.24 -26.68 4.41
N VAL A 62 -12.41 -26.44 3.11
CA VAL A 62 -13.36 -25.43 2.59
C VAL A 62 -14.74 -26.04 2.36
N LEU A 63 -14.83 -27.28 1.89
CA LEU A 63 -16.11 -27.94 1.57
C LEU A 63 -16.79 -28.61 2.77
N VAL A 64 -16.02 -28.98 3.81
CA VAL A 64 -16.53 -29.52 5.07
C VAL A 64 -15.97 -28.69 6.22
N PRO A 65 -16.51 -27.49 6.47
CA PRO A 65 -16.20 -26.78 7.70
C PRO A 65 -16.67 -27.64 8.86
N GLN A 66 -15.75 -28.12 9.70
CA GLN A 66 -16.15 -28.68 10.98
C GLN A 66 -16.66 -27.53 11.82
N GLY A 67 -17.99 -27.41 11.91
CA GLY A 67 -18.63 -26.51 12.84
C GLY A 67 -18.33 -26.99 14.25
N GLU A 68 -17.45 -26.27 14.96
CA GLU A 68 -17.57 -26.27 16.41
C GLU A 68 -18.95 -25.73 16.74
N THR A 69 -19.78 -26.57 17.36
CA THR A 69 -21.08 -26.17 17.87
C THR A 69 -20.86 -25.11 18.95
N LEU A 70 -20.90 -23.84 18.56
CA LEU A 70 -20.91 -22.73 19.50
C LEU A 70 -22.30 -22.70 20.14
N GLU A 71 -22.34 -23.15 21.37
CA GLU A 71 -23.48 -23.05 22.27
C GLU A 71 -23.90 -21.59 22.38
N SER A 72 -25.09 -21.27 21.87
CA SER A 72 -25.73 -19.97 22.01
C SER A 72 -26.02 -19.69 23.48
N ALA A 73 -25.08 -19.07 24.17
CA ALA A 73 -25.36 -18.28 25.36
C ALA A 73 -25.33 -16.80 24.95
N VAL A 74 -26.50 -16.18 24.93
CA VAL A 74 -26.60 -14.72 24.90
C VAL A 74 -26.36 -14.22 26.33
N PRO A 75 -25.43 -13.27 26.56
CA PRO A 75 -25.58 -12.38 27.69
C PRO A 75 -25.96 -10.98 27.21
N SER A 76 -27.06 -10.54 27.80
CA SER A 76 -27.46 -9.18 28.12
C SER A 76 -26.37 -8.10 28.02
N ALA A 77 -26.78 -6.96 27.49
CA ALA A 77 -26.04 -5.70 27.46
C ALA A 77 -25.48 -5.26 28.83
N SER A 78 -24.44 -4.44 28.72
CA SER A 78 -23.65 -3.77 29.77
C SER A 78 -22.46 -4.54 30.31
N ALA A 79 -21.40 -4.62 29.51
CA ALA A 79 -20.03 -4.67 30.03
C ALA A 79 -19.22 -3.54 29.39
N ALA A 80 -18.44 -2.83 30.21
CA ALA A 80 -17.32 -2.00 29.78
C ALA A 80 -16.47 -2.77 28.75
N PRO A 81 -15.77 -2.10 27.81
CA PRO A 81 -15.09 -2.79 26.73
C PRO A 81 -14.14 -3.84 27.33
N GLU A 82 -14.39 -5.12 27.03
CA GLU A 82 -13.46 -6.18 27.39
C GLU A 82 -12.09 -5.78 26.88
N ARG A 83 -11.12 -5.82 27.78
CA ARG A 83 -9.75 -5.40 27.53
C ARG A 83 -9.16 -6.36 26.51
N ARG A 84 -9.29 -6.07 25.22
CA ARG A 84 -8.76 -6.92 24.16
C ARG A 84 -7.24 -7.02 24.31
N ASP A 85 -6.72 -8.26 24.27
CA ASP A 85 -5.29 -8.56 24.41
C ASP A 85 -4.45 -8.16 23.18
N LYS A 86 -5.13 -7.73 22.11
CA LYS A 86 -4.54 -7.24 20.87
C LYS A 86 -5.28 -6.00 20.39
N LEU A 87 -4.60 -5.21 19.55
CA LEU A 87 -5.20 -4.08 18.84
C LEU A 87 -5.23 -4.38 17.34
N GLN A 88 -6.32 -3.99 16.68
CA GLN A 88 -6.51 -4.20 15.25
C GLN A 88 -6.71 -2.86 14.55
N ILE A 89 -5.79 -2.55 13.65
CA ILE A 89 -5.82 -1.37 12.79
C ILE A 89 -6.31 -1.78 11.40
N LEU A 90 -7.34 -1.11 10.91
CA LEU A 90 -7.69 -1.09 9.50
C LEU A 90 -7.18 0.22 8.89
N ALA A 91 -6.33 0.10 7.87
CA ALA A 91 -5.83 1.23 7.10
C ALA A 91 -6.53 1.29 5.74
N LEU A 92 -7.17 2.41 5.42
CA LEU A 92 -7.90 2.65 4.17
C LEU A 92 -7.38 3.92 3.50
N GLY A 93 -7.54 4.05 2.19
CA GLY A 93 -7.26 5.33 1.52
C GLY A 93 -6.34 5.22 0.32
N ASP A 94 -5.46 6.21 0.17
CA ASP A 94 -4.63 6.41 -1.01
C ASP A 94 -3.13 6.11 -0.79
N SER A 95 -2.25 6.74 -1.57
CA SER A 95 -0.79 6.54 -1.53
C SER A 95 -0.22 6.78 -0.15
N LEU A 96 -0.78 7.75 0.59
CA LEU A 96 -0.21 8.17 1.86
C LEU A 96 -0.41 7.08 2.91
N THR A 97 -1.60 6.49 2.96
CA THR A 97 -1.90 5.33 3.81
C THR A 97 -1.23 4.05 3.33
N ARG A 98 -0.96 3.94 2.02
CA ARG A 98 -0.14 2.84 1.50
C ARG A 98 1.35 2.95 1.91
N GLY A 99 1.86 4.16 2.16
CA GLY A 99 3.26 4.39 2.52
C GLY A 99 4.19 4.62 1.32
N VAL A 100 3.68 5.17 0.22
CA VAL A 100 4.53 5.49 -0.95
C VAL A 100 5.52 6.59 -0.60
N GLY A 101 6.80 6.41 -0.94
CA GLY A 101 7.87 7.37 -0.64
C GLY A 101 8.64 7.07 0.65
N ASP A 102 8.25 6.03 1.40
CA ASP A 102 8.99 5.55 2.57
C ASP A 102 10.02 4.48 2.20
N ASP A 103 11.30 4.75 2.42
CA ASP A 103 12.38 3.80 2.16
C ASP A 103 12.31 2.58 3.10
N ASP A 104 11.72 2.75 4.29
CA ASP A 104 11.49 1.67 5.25
C ASP A 104 10.31 0.74 4.82
N ALA A 105 9.52 1.17 3.84
CA ALA A 105 8.30 0.51 3.37
C ALA A 105 7.24 0.25 4.47
N GLU A 106 7.19 1.11 5.50
CA GLU A 106 6.23 1.00 6.61
C GLU A 106 5.09 2.00 6.51
N GLY A 107 5.37 3.19 5.95
CA GLY A 107 4.50 4.36 5.97
C GLY A 107 4.15 4.81 7.38
N TYR A 108 3.25 5.80 7.51
CA TYR A 108 2.80 6.21 8.84
C TYR A 108 2.04 5.09 9.57
N VAL A 109 1.36 4.19 8.84
CA VAL A 109 0.55 3.12 9.45
C VAL A 109 1.45 2.13 10.20
N GLY A 110 2.55 1.68 9.57
CA GLY A 110 3.51 0.80 10.23
C GLY A 110 4.24 1.49 11.39
N LYS A 111 4.54 2.78 11.25
CA LYS A 111 5.15 3.56 12.34
C LYS A 111 4.16 3.79 13.51
N VAL A 112 2.87 4.03 13.26
CA VAL A 112 1.81 4.07 14.30
C VAL A 112 1.68 2.73 15.00
N LYS A 113 1.70 1.61 14.25
CA LYS A 113 1.70 0.26 14.82
C LYS A 113 2.80 0.12 15.86
N LYS A 114 4.06 0.42 15.51
CA LYS A 114 5.20 0.33 16.44
C LYS A 114 5.01 1.22 17.67
N LEU A 115 4.55 2.46 17.49
CA LEU A 115 4.29 3.39 18.59
C LEU A 115 3.23 2.84 19.56
N LEU A 116 2.18 2.21 19.04
CA LEU A 116 1.13 1.61 19.86
C LEU A 116 1.57 0.31 20.54
N GLU A 117 2.34 -0.54 19.87
CA GLU A 117 2.95 -1.74 20.48
C GLU A 117 3.82 -1.34 21.67
N ASN A 118 4.69 -0.34 21.49
CA ASN A 118 5.54 0.19 22.55
C ASN A 118 4.76 0.85 23.69
N LYS A 119 3.69 1.59 23.37
CA LYS A 119 2.88 2.30 24.36
C LYS A 119 1.97 1.39 25.18
N THR A 120 1.49 0.30 24.59
CA THR A 120 0.46 -0.55 25.20
C THR A 120 0.95 -1.91 25.65
N GLU A 121 2.16 -2.30 25.21
CA GLU A 121 2.72 -3.65 25.39
C GLU A 121 1.82 -4.75 24.81
N LYS A 122 0.95 -4.40 23.86
CA LYS A 122 0.04 -5.34 23.18
C LYS A 122 0.46 -5.54 21.72
N PRO A 123 0.24 -6.74 21.17
CA PRO A 123 0.37 -6.96 19.73
C PRO A 123 -0.60 -6.08 18.94
N VAL A 124 -0.11 -5.44 17.88
CA VAL A 124 -0.93 -4.64 16.96
C VAL A 124 -0.92 -5.28 15.58
N PHE A 125 -2.11 -5.62 15.07
CA PHE A 125 -2.32 -6.16 13.74
C PHE A 125 -2.80 -5.06 12.80
N VAL A 126 -2.31 -5.07 11.56
CA VAL A 126 -2.66 -4.07 10.55
C VAL A 126 -3.20 -4.78 9.32
N TRP A 127 -4.38 -4.36 8.86
CA TRP A 127 -4.89 -4.65 7.53
C TRP A 127 -4.81 -3.39 6.69
N ASN A 128 -3.86 -3.34 5.75
CA ASN A 128 -3.72 -2.18 4.86
C ASN A 128 -4.45 -2.43 3.53
N TYR A 129 -5.59 -1.77 3.38
CA TYR A 129 -6.49 -1.80 2.22
C TYR A 129 -6.37 -0.52 1.38
N ALA A 130 -5.34 0.31 1.59
CA ALA A 130 -5.15 1.53 0.82
C ALA A 130 -4.71 1.26 -0.63
N VAL A 131 -5.31 1.99 -1.56
CA VAL A 131 -5.08 1.90 -3.00
C VAL A 131 -4.58 3.25 -3.48
N SER A 132 -3.33 3.31 -3.92
CA SER A 132 -2.75 4.57 -4.37
C SER A 132 -3.38 5.07 -5.66
N GLY A 133 -3.50 6.40 -5.74
CA GLY A 133 -4.29 7.07 -6.77
C GLY A 133 -5.80 7.01 -6.54
N ALA A 134 -6.30 6.35 -5.48
CA ALA A 134 -7.72 6.36 -5.15
C ALA A 134 -8.19 7.78 -4.81
N ALA A 135 -9.32 8.18 -5.39
CA ALA A 135 -10.09 9.34 -4.96
C ALA A 135 -11.28 8.88 -4.11
N THR A 136 -12.06 9.83 -3.59
CA THR A 136 -13.23 9.52 -2.76
C THR A 136 -14.24 8.60 -3.47
N THR A 137 -14.33 8.65 -4.79
CA THR A 137 -15.18 7.76 -5.58
C THR A 137 -14.77 6.30 -5.44
N GLU A 138 -13.49 5.99 -5.63
CA GLU A 138 -12.97 4.62 -5.49
C GLU A 138 -13.06 4.14 -4.05
N MET A 139 -12.68 4.98 -3.08
CA MET A 139 -12.75 4.61 -1.66
C MET A 139 -14.20 4.29 -1.23
N LEU A 140 -15.18 5.06 -1.70
CA LEU A 140 -16.60 4.80 -1.38
C LEU A 140 -17.06 3.44 -1.92
N ALA A 141 -16.58 3.05 -3.10
CA ALA A 141 -16.84 1.73 -3.67
C ALA A 141 -16.10 0.62 -2.91
N ASP A 142 -14.87 0.88 -2.48
CA ASP A 142 -14.05 -0.09 -1.75
C ASP A 142 -14.63 -0.42 -0.37
N ILE A 143 -15.03 0.60 0.40
CA ILE A 143 -15.62 0.37 1.73
C ILE A 143 -16.97 -0.34 1.65
N ALA A 144 -17.67 -0.29 0.51
CA ALA A 144 -18.93 -1.00 0.33
C ALA A 144 -18.77 -2.51 0.08
N LYS A 145 -17.54 -2.99 -0.19
CA LYS A 145 -17.29 -4.42 -0.44
C LYS A 145 -17.52 -5.24 0.84
N PRO A 146 -18.10 -6.46 0.75
CA PRO A 146 -18.34 -7.30 1.93
C PRO A 146 -17.09 -7.55 2.77
N ALA A 147 -15.95 -7.86 2.11
CA ALA A 147 -14.68 -8.05 2.81
C ALA A 147 -14.24 -6.80 3.59
N ALA A 148 -14.42 -5.60 3.03
CA ALA A 148 -14.08 -4.36 3.72
C ALA A 148 -14.99 -4.12 4.93
N GLN A 149 -16.28 -4.44 4.81
CA GLN A 149 -17.24 -4.35 5.92
C GLN A 149 -16.86 -5.26 7.10
N ASP A 150 -16.35 -6.47 6.83
CA ASP A 150 -15.88 -7.38 7.88
C ASP A 150 -14.70 -6.80 8.66
N TYR A 151 -13.73 -6.17 7.98
CA TYR A 151 -12.61 -5.51 8.65
C TYR A 151 -13.04 -4.24 9.39
N ILE A 152 -13.95 -3.45 8.80
CA ILE A 152 -14.49 -2.25 9.44
C ILE A 152 -15.16 -2.62 10.76
N ALA A 153 -15.97 -3.70 10.79
CA ALA A 153 -16.66 -4.15 12.00
C ALA A 153 -15.71 -4.66 13.10
N GLN A 154 -14.57 -5.24 12.72
CA GLN A 154 -13.61 -5.83 13.66
C GLN A 154 -12.55 -4.85 14.18
N ALA A 155 -12.28 -3.77 13.44
CA ALA A 155 -11.23 -2.82 13.77
C ALA A 155 -11.44 -2.16 15.15
N ASP A 156 -10.35 -2.00 15.89
CA ASP A 156 -10.28 -1.12 17.07
C ASP A 156 -9.97 0.32 16.65
N ILE A 157 -9.17 0.46 15.59
CA ILE A 157 -8.69 1.73 15.05
C ILE A 157 -8.83 1.67 13.53
N ILE A 158 -9.39 2.73 12.92
CA ILE A 158 -9.42 2.91 11.47
C ILE A 158 -8.59 4.14 11.13
N LEU A 159 -7.52 3.97 10.36
CA LEU A 159 -6.68 5.07 9.87
C LEU A 159 -6.96 5.28 8.40
N PHE A 160 -7.17 6.52 7.95
CA PHE A 160 -7.33 6.75 6.52
C PHE A 160 -6.90 8.13 6.02
N THR A 161 -6.52 8.15 4.74
CA THR A 161 -6.20 9.35 3.94
C THR A 161 -6.97 9.29 2.64
N ILE A 162 -7.61 10.38 2.25
CA ILE A 162 -8.26 10.51 0.95
C ILE A 162 -8.45 11.98 0.62
N GLY A 163 -8.54 12.30 -0.67
CA GLY A 163 -8.87 13.65 -1.16
C GLY A 163 -7.80 14.32 -1.98
N GLY A 164 -6.53 13.97 -1.78
CA GLY A 164 -5.43 14.52 -2.58
C GLY A 164 -5.66 14.26 -4.08
N ASN A 165 -6.12 13.05 -4.42
CA ASN A 165 -6.44 12.68 -5.80
C ASN A 165 -7.72 13.35 -6.33
N ASP A 166 -8.69 13.71 -5.47
CA ASP A 166 -9.86 14.50 -5.89
C ASP A 166 -9.47 15.91 -6.29
N LEU A 167 -8.52 16.54 -5.57
CA LEU A 167 -7.98 17.85 -5.91
C LEU A 167 -7.03 17.78 -7.11
N ASN A 168 -6.20 16.74 -7.19
CA ASN A 168 -5.15 16.62 -8.21
C ASN A 168 -5.66 16.08 -9.55
N ARG A 169 -6.65 15.18 -9.60
CA ARG A 169 -7.15 14.63 -10.87
C ARG A 169 -7.70 15.70 -11.81
N VAL A 170 -8.22 16.79 -11.24
CA VAL A 170 -8.62 17.97 -12.02
C VAL A 170 -7.40 18.65 -12.65
N ALA A 171 -6.28 18.73 -11.93
CA ALA A 171 -5.03 19.30 -12.45
C ALA A 171 -4.37 18.39 -13.50
N THR A 172 -4.34 17.08 -13.28
CA THR A 172 -3.60 16.13 -14.15
C THR A 172 -4.33 15.82 -15.46
N GLN A 173 -5.67 15.87 -15.51
CA GLN A 173 -6.43 15.60 -16.75
C GLN A 173 -6.17 16.63 -17.86
N ILE A 174 -5.61 17.80 -17.53
CA ILE A 174 -5.48 18.93 -18.46
C ILE A 174 -4.02 19.18 -18.83
N ALA A 175 -3.06 18.87 -17.94
CA ALA A 175 -1.62 19.05 -18.20
C ALA A 175 -1.00 18.03 -19.18
N GLY A 176 -1.76 17.08 -19.74
CA GLY A 176 -1.22 16.04 -20.63
C GLY A 176 -0.14 15.15 -19.99
N PHE A 177 -0.06 15.16 -18.66
CA PHE A 177 0.99 14.49 -17.90
C PHE A 177 0.74 12.99 -17.87
N THR A 178 1.39 12.25 -18.77
CA THR A 178 1.42 10.77 -18.81
C THR A 178 2.41 10.17 -17.78
N GLY A 179 2.73 10.92 -16.71
CA GLY A 179 3.60 10.48 -15.62
C GLY A 179 2.88 9.86 -14.42
N ALA A 180 1.55 9.89 -14.38
CA ALA A 180 0.81 8.98 -13.51
C ALA A 180 0.87 7.60 -14.18
N SER A 181 1.77 6.76 -13.66
CA SER A 181 1.94 5.35 -13.99
C SER A 181 0.71 4.78 -14.70
N THR A 182 0.86 4.44 -15.98
CA THR A 182 -0.03 3.51 -16.66
C THR A 182 -0.29 2.37 -15.67
N PRO A 183 -1.55 2.01 -15.36
CA PRO A 183 -1.79 0.88 -14.48
C PRO A 183 -1.06 -0.30 -15.12
N ALA A 184 -0.10 -0.88 -14.39
CA ALA A 184 0.55 -2.09 -14.84
C ALA A 184 -0.57 -3.08 -15.19
N PRO A 185 -0.61 -3.62 -16.43
CA PRO A 185 -1.65 -4.55 -16.79
C PRO A 185 -1.61 -5.70 -15.78
N ALA A 186 -2.80 -6.11 -15.32
CA ALA A 186 -2.95 -7.18 -14.35
C ALA A 186 -2.18 -8.42 -14.84
N VAL A 187 -1.07 -8.74 -14.17
CA VAL A 187 -0.34 -9.98 -14.40
C VAL A 187 -1.10 -11.12 -13.73
N SER A 188 -1.79 -11.91 -14.55
CA SER A 188 -2.12 -13.30 -14.25
C SER A 188 -1.06 -14.19 -14.93
N PRO A 189 -0.67 -15.34 -14.33
CA PRO A 189 0.55 -16.05 -14.70
C PRO A 189 0.31 -17.07 -15.83
N ALA A 190 1.19 -17.10 -16.85
CA ALA A 190 1.72 -18.34 -17.46
C ALA A 190 2.65 -18.07 -18.67
N ALA A 191 3.86 -18.62 -18.57
CA ALA A 191 4.73 -19.26 -19.57
C ALA A 191 4.69 -18.90 -21.07
N GLY A 192 5.88 -18.63 -21.65
CA GLY A 192 6.17 -18.85 -23.08
C GLY A 192 7.41 -18.11 -23.60
N ILE A 193 8.39 -18.85 -24.11
CA ILE A 193 9.76 -18.45 -24.52
C ILE A 193 9.82 -18.09 -26.03
N ALA A 194 10.69 -17.12 -26.42
CA ALA A 194 11.60 -17.09 -27.60
C ALA A 194 11.90 -15.62 -28.04
N SER A 195 13.10 -15.05 -27.84
CA SER A 195 14.37 -15.14 -28.60
C SER A 195 14.51 -14.19 -29.81
N GLY A 196 15.48 -13.26 -29.76
CA GLY A 196 16.00 -12.52 -30.92
C GLY A 196 16.70 -11.19 -30.56
N ALA A 197 18.04 -11.18 -30.52
CA ALA A 197 18.94 -10.02 -30.32
C ALA A 197 19.34 -9.37 -31.67
N PRO A 198 20.28 -8.39 -31.75
CA PRO A 198 20.55 -7.18 -30.93
C PRO A 198 20.68 -5.89 -31.79
N ALA A 199 20.71 -4.68 -31.19
CA ALA A 199 21.48 -3.54 -31.74
C ALA A 199 21.63 -2.34 -30.79
N SER A 200 22.89 -1.87 -30.71
CA SER A 200 23.42 -0.54 -30.41
C SER A 200 23.24 0.11 -29.04
N GLU A 201 24.36 0.13 -28.31
CA GLU A 201 24.71 1.07 -27.27
C GLU A 201 24.69 2.53 -27.79
N GLY A 202 24.00 3.40 -27.05
CA GLY A 202 24.17 4.84 -27.10
C GLY A 202 24.22 5.35 -25.66
N SER A 203 25.39 5.80 -25.22
CA SER A 203 25.60 6.36 -23.89
C SER A 203 24.77 7.64 -23.72
N ALA A 204 23.88 7.67 -22.72
CA ALA A 204 23.33 8.91 -22.19
C ALA A 204 23.45 8.88 -20.66
N SER A 205 24.12 9.91 -20.12
CA SER A 205 24.16 10.23 -18.69
C SER A 205 22.74 10.32 -18.11
N PRO A 206 22.54 10.08 -16.80
CA PRO A 206 21.23 10.20 -16.18
C PRO A 206 20.82 11.67 -16.21
N GLY A 207 19.91 12.00 -17.14
CA GLY A 207 19.31 13.32 -17.24
C GLY A 207 18.47 13.59 -16.01
N THR A 208 18.86 14.62 -15.26
CA THR A 208 17.99 15.41 -14.38
C THR A 208 16.58 15.48 -14.96
N ALA A 209 15.62 14.85 -14.29
CA ALA A 209 14.20 15.06 -14.57
C ALA A 209 13.90 16.53 -14.30
N ALA A 210 13.83 17.34 -15.36
CA ALA A 210 13.35 18.71 -15.26
C ALA A 210 11.87 18.65 -14.87
N LEU A 211 11.53 19.17 -13.69
CA LEU A 211 10.15 19.49 -13.34
C LEU A 211 9.64 20.49 -14.39
N PRO A 212 8.54 20.23 -15.11
CA PRO A 212 8.10 21.08 -16.21
C PRO A 212 7.56 22.40 -15.67
N GLY A 213 8.03 23.51 -16.25
CA GLY A 213 7.68 24.89 -15.89
C GLY A 213 6.29 25.36 -16.31
N ASP A 214 5.26 24.50 -16.25
CA ASP A 214 3.86 24.95 -16.35
C ASP A 214 2.90 23.92 -15.71
N ILE A 215 2.96 23.79 -14.38
CA ILE A 215 1.87 23.12 -13.64
C ILE A 215 0.69 24.10 -13.62
N SER A 216 -0.23 23.96 -14.57
CA SER A 216 -1.47 24.73 -14.61
C SER A 216 -2.60 23.96 -13.94
N PHE A 217 -3.21 24.56 -12.92
CA PHE A 217 -4.37 24.00 -12.22
C PHE A 217 -5.67 24.56 -12.81
N ASP A 218 -6.57 23.69 -13.27
CA ASP A 218 -7.92 24.13 -13.67
C ASP A 218 -8.83 24.27 -12.45
N TYR A 219 -8.77 25.44 -11.84
CA TYR A 219 -9.62 25.77 -10.70
C TYR A 219 -11.12 25.87 -11.05
N ALA A 220 -11.48 26.06 -12.32
CA ALA A 220 -12.87 26.13 -12.73
C ALA A 220 -13.50 24.73 -12.76
N ALA A 221 -12.81 23.75 -13.34
CA ALA A 221 -13.21 22.34 -13.25
C ALA A 221 -13.20 21.86 -11.79
N LEU A 222 -12.22 22.31 -10.98
CA LEU A 222 -12.15 21.95 -9.57
C LEU A 222 -13.37 22.47 -8.83
N ALA A 223 -13.70 23.75 -9.01
CA ALA A 223 -14.86 24.36 -8.39
C ALA A 223 -16.17 23.65 -8.73
N LYS A 224 -16.29 23.07 -9.94
CA LYS A 224 -17.45 22.31 -10.36
C LYS A 224 -17.55 20.93 -9.68
N GLU A 225 -16.44 20.21 -9.57
CA GLU A 225 -16.42 18.85 -9.00
C GLU A 225 -16.32 18.84 -7.46
N PHE A 226 -15.75 19.89 -6.86
CA PHE A 226 -15.47 19.99 -5.44
C PHE A 226 -16.69 19.70 -4.54
N PRO A 227 -17.90 20.23 -4.79
CA PRO A 227 -19.08 19.92 -3.96
C PRO A 227 -19.39 18.41 -3.91
N SER A 228 -19.26 17.72 -5.05
CA SER A 228 -19.49 16.27 -5.14
C SER A 228 -18.40 15.49 -4.39
N SER A 229 -17.14 15.94 -4.49
CA SER A 229 -16.02 15.33 -3.76
C SER A 229 -16.17 15.49 -2.24
N ILE A 230 -16.62 16.66 -1.77
CA ILE A 230 -16.91 16.88 -0.36
C ILE A 230 -18.08 15.99 0.10
N ASN A 231 -19.16 15.88 -0.68
CA ASN A 231 -20.27 15.00 -0.33
C ASN A 231 -19.82 13.53 -0.17
N ARG A 232 -18.92 13.05 -1.04
CA ARG A 232 -18.36 11.71 -0.92
C ARG A 232 -17.47 11.56 0.32
N LEU A 233 -16.62 12.54 0.63
CA LEU A 233 -15.81 12.54 1.84
C LEU A 233 -16.70 12.46 3.09
N GLU A 234 -17.73 13.30 3.17
CA GLU A 234 -18.70 13.29 4.27
C GLU A 234 -19.38 11.92 4.39
N THR A 235 -19.81 11.35 3.26
CA THR A 235 -20.45 10.03 3.21
C THR A 235 -19.51 8.93 3.68
N ILE A 236 -18.22 8.99 3.33
CA ILE A 236 -17.21 8.03 3.80
C ILE A 236 -17.08 8.10 5.31
N ILE A 237 -16.92 9.30 5.87
CA ILE A 237 -16.81 9.53 7.31
C ILE A 237 -18.05 8.98 8.03
N ASP A 238 -19.25 9.32 7.53
CA ASP A 238 -20.52 8.88 8.12
C ASP A 238 -20.68 7.36 8.07
N LYS A 239 -20.33 6.73 6.95
CA LYS A 239 -20.41 5.27 6.79
C LYS A 239 -19.45 4.54 7.71
N LEU A 240 -18.19 4.99 7.81
CA LEU A 240 -17.20 4.37 8.70
C LEU A 240 -17.62 4.51 10.17
N ALA A 241 -18.05 5.70 10.58
CA ALA A 241 -18.48 5.97 11.95
C ALA A 241 -19.73 5.17 12.34
N THR A 242 -20.71 5.09 11.44
CA THR A 242 -21.95 4.34 11.67
C THR A 242 -21.72 2.83 11.67
N ALA A 243 -20.87 2.32 10.76
CA ALA A 243 -20.60 0.89 10.65
C ALA A 243 -19.85 0.33 11.86
N ASN A 244 -18.98 1.13 12.48
CA ASN A 244 -18.31 0.74 13.72
C ASN A 244 -18.23 1.91 14.72
N PRO A 245 -19.26 2.10 15.57
CA PRO A 245 -19.27 3.16 16.58
C PRO A 245 -18.27 2.92 17.73
N LYS A 246 -17.63 1.74 17.79
CA LYS A 246 -16.64 1.40 18.82
C LYS A 246 -15.21 1.70 18.37
N ALA A 247 -14.94 1.68 17.06
CA ALA A 247 -13.62 1.98 16.52
C ALA A 247 -13.27 3.45 16.69
N GLN A 248 -11.99 3.74 16.98
CA GLN A 248 -11.43 5.08 16.87
C GLN A 248 -11.02 5.32 15.42
N ILE A 249 -11.65 6.28 14.77
CA ILE A 249 -11.45 6.60 13.36
C ILE A 249 -10.59 7.85 13.28
N VAL A 250 -9.45 7.76 12.60
CA VAL A 250 -8.52 8.87 12.42
C VAL A 250 -8.38 9.19 10.95
N TYR A 251 -8.81 10.39 10.56
CA TYR A 251 -8.56 10.95 9.24
C TYR A 251 -7.28 11.79 9.28
N VAL A 252 -6.33 11.50 8.42
CA VAL A 252 -5.12 12.31 8.26
C VAL A 252 -5.38 13.35 7.18
N GLY A 253 -5.28 14.63 7.56
CA GLY A 253 -5.56 15.77 6.69
C GLY A 253 -4.60 15.90 5.52
N LEU A 254 -4.97 16.72 4.55
CA LEU A 254 -4.15 17.02 3.37
C LEU A 254 -3.06 18.05 3.71
N TYR A 255 -1.90 17.86 3.11
CA TYR A 255 -0.80 18.83 3.06
C TYR A 255 -0.64 19.39 1.64
N HIS A 256 0.27 20.34 1.47
CA HIS A 256 0.52 21.00 0.19
C HIS A 256 1.93 20.65 -0.34
N PRO A 257 2.06 19.64 -1.22
CA PRO A 257 3.37 19.24 -1.77
C PRO A 257 3.96 20.29 -2.73
N PHE A 258 3.13 21.14 -3.33
CA PHE A 258 3.53 22.08 -4.38
C PHE A 258 3.54 23.55 -3.92
N ALA A 259 3.78 23.81 -2.63
CA ALA A 259 3.67 25.15 -2.05
C ALA A 259 4.58 26.19 -2.74
N GLU A 260 5.73 25.77 -3.27
CA GLU A 260 6.66 26.63 -4.03
C GLU A 260 6.12 27.04 -5.40
N PHE A 261 5.16 26.29 -5.95
CA PHE A 261 4.55 26.52 -7.26
C PHE A 261 3.15 27.18 -7.18
N ASP A 262 2.71 27.58 -5.98
CA ASP A 262 1.41 28.22 -5.74
C ASP A 262 1.58 29.62 -5.12
N PRO A 263 2.23 30.58 -5.83
CA PRO A 263 2.48 31.91 -5.28
C PRO A 263 1.18 32.69 -5.00
N GLU A 264 0.12 32.39 -5.75
CA GLU A 264 -1.22 32.98 -5.57
C GLU A 264 -2.04 32.29 -4.47
N ARG A 265 -1.54 31.20 -3.90
CA ARG A 265 -2.16 30.41 -2.82
C ARG A 265 -3.54 29.84 -3.17
N GLN A 266 -3.81 29.65 -4.45
CA GLN A 266 -5.09 29.14 -4.93
C GLN A 266 -5.23 27.66 -4.55
N ALA A 267 -4.19 26.83 -4.75
CA ALA A 267 -4.22 25.44 -4.32
C ALA A 267 -4.31 25.33 -2.78
N ALA A 268 -3.57 26.18 -2.06
CA ALA A 268 -3.65 26.26 -0.60
C ALA A 268 -5.08 26.55 -0.10
N GLU A 269 -5.84 27.41 -0.80
CA GLU A 269 -7.24 27.68 -0.47
C GLU A 269 -8.12 26.42 -0.58
N TRP A 270 -8.01 25.68 -1.68
CA TRP A 270 -8.78 24.45 -1.90
C TRP A 270 -8.44 23.35 -0.89
N ILE A 271 -7.16 23.18 -0.57
CA ILE A 271 -6.71 22.25 0.47
C ILE A 271 -7.29 22.66 1.84
N GLY A 272 -7.27 23.96 2.16
CA GLY A 272 -7.87 24.50 3.37
C GLY A 272 -9.37 24.23 3.47
N ARG A 273 -10.11 24.45 2.37
CA ARG A 273 -11.55 24.14 2.28
C ARG A 273 -11.83 22.65 2.49
N TRP A 274 -11.01 21.77 1.89
CA TRP A 274 -11.11 20.32 2.07
C TRP A 274 -10.90 19.91 3.53
N ASN A 275 -9.80 20.36 4.13
CA ASN A 275 -9.47 20.04 5.52
C ASN A 275 -10.54 20.57 6.50
N ASN A 276 -11.11 21.74 6.23
CA ASN A 276 -12.23 22.27 7.01
C ASN A 276 -13.47 21.35 6.89
N ALA A 277 -13.85 20.96 5.68
CA ALA A 277 -14.98 20.06 5.47
C ALA A 277 -14.78 18.71 6.18
N ALA A 278 -13.58 18.13 6.10
CA ALA A 278 -13.24 16.90 6.84
C ALA A 278 -13.40 17.08 8.35
N PHE A 279 -12.93 18.21 8.89
CA PHE A 279 -13.05 18.56 10.31
C PHE A 279 -14.52 18.72 10.73
N VAL A 280 -15.32 19.46 9.97
CA VAL A 280 -16.75 19.67 10.26
C VAL A 280 -17.51 18.34 10.22
N ALA A 281 -17.28 17.51 9.20
CA ALA A 281 -17.91 16.20 9.05
C ALA A 281 -17.56 15.26 10.20
N SER A 282 -16.29 15.25 10.61
CA SER A 282 -15.80 14.41 11.71
C SER A 282 -16.43 14.78 13.05
N ASN A 283 -16.67 16.07 13.32
CA ASN A 283 -17.29 16.53 14.56
C ASN A 283 -18.77 16.12 14.71
N ARG A 284 -19.38 15.54 13.67
CA ARG A 284 -20.72 14.90 13.78
C ARG A 284 -20.67 13.58 14.55
N HIS A 285 -19.49 13.00 14.75
CA HIS A 285 -19.28 11.68 15.34
C HIS A 285 -18.27 11.74 16.48
N SER A 286 -18.58 11.12 17.62
CA SER A 286 -17.71 11.13 18.80
C SER A 286 -16.48 10.22 18.70
N ASN A 287 -16.46 9.35 17.69
CA ASN A 287 -15.42 8.36 17.45
C ASN A 287 -14.54 8.68 16.23
N VAL A 288 -14.69 9.87 15.62
CA VAL A 288 -13.85 10.34 14.50
C VAL A 288 -12.97 11.50 14.94
N THR A 289 -11.70 11.51 14.54
CA THR A 289 -10.76 12.59 14.82
C THR A 289 -9.96 12.93 13.57
N VAL A 290 -9.79 14.23 13.30
CA VAL A 290 -8.92 14.70 12.22
C VAL A 290 -7.55 15.04 12.78
N VAL A 291 -6.50 14.51 12.15
CA VAL A 291 -5.11 14.85 12.42
C VAL A 291 -4.64 15.82 11.34
N PRO A 292 -4.40 17.10 11.66
CA PRO A 292 -3.85 18.03 10.70
C PRO A 292 -2.39 17.65 10.37
N THR A 293 -1.98 17.82 9.12
CA THR A 293 -0.60 17.59 8.65
C THR A 293 -0.06 18.75 7.83
N TYR A 294 -0.93 19.67 7.39
CA TYR A 294 -0.57 20.78 6.52
C TYR A 294 0.61 21.60 7.04
N ASP A 295 0.66 21.88 8.34
CA ASP A 295 1.71 22.65 9.00
C ASP A 295 3.07 21.95 9.02
N LEU A 296 3.12 20.61 9.03
CA LEU A 296 4.37 19.86 8.96
C LEU A 296 5.15 20.22 7.69
N PHE A 297 4.44 20.29 6.57
CA PHE A 297 5.03 20.57 5.26
C PHE A 297 5.19 22.08 4.98
N GLN A 298 4.56 22.96 5.77
CA GLN A 298 4.83 24.40 5.68
C GLN A 298 6.17 24.77 6.32
N ASN A 299 6.52 24.10 7.42
CA ASN A 299 7.72 24.43 8.20
C ASN A 299 8.98 23.74 7.67
N PHE A 300 8.85 22.51 7.15
CA PHE A 300 9.97 21.70 6.72
C PHE A 300 9.97 21.40 5.21
N GLY A 301 8.88 21.74 4.50
CA GLY A 301 8.79 21.75 3.04
C GLY A 301 9.40 20.51 2.36
N GLN A 302 10.35 20.79 1.47
CA GLN A 302 11.07 19.80 0.66
C GLN A 302 11.83 18.76 1.47
N GLU A 303 12.22 19.06 2.72
CA GLU A 303 12.97 18.11 3.57
C GLU A 303 12.10 16.93 4.02
N LEU A 304 10.77 17.08 3.98
CA LEU A 304 9.81 16.04 4.31
C LEU A 304 9.23 15.35 3.07
N LEU A 305 9.63 15.77 1.88
CA LEU A 305 9.20 15.14 0.64
C LEU A 305 10.24 14.11 0.17
N TYR A 306 9.75 13.06 -0.48
CA TYR A 306 10.56 12.07 -1.15
C TYR A 306 11.18 12.68 -2.43
N THR A 307 12.05 11.93 -3.10
CA THR A 307 12.74 12.40 -4.32
C THR A 307 11.80 12.74 -5.48
N ASP A 308 10.52 12.36 -5.39
CA ASP A 308 9.50 12.73 -6.36
C ASP A 308 8.84 14.10 -6.08
N HIS A 309 9.26 14.79 -5.02
CA HIS A 309 8.76 16.11 -4.60
C HIS A 309 7.24 16.15 -4.38
N PHE A 310 6.62 14.99 -4.10
CA PHE A 310 5.18 14.87 -3.96
C PHE A 310 4.78 14.02 -2.77
N HIS A 311 5.35 12.82 -2.63
CA HIS A 311 5.04 11.93 -1.52
C HIS A 311 5.88 12.26 -0.29
N PRO A 312 5.40 11.97 0.93
CA PRO A 312 6.21 12.12 2.13
C PRO A 312 7.39 11.14 2.12
N ASN A 313 8.53 11.54 2.69
CA ASN A 313 9.63 10.62 2.96
C ASN A 313 9.50 9.94 4.33
N THR A 314 10.48 9.11 4.68
CA THR A 314 10.54 8.39 5.95
C THR A 314 10.39 9.30 7.18
N ALA A 315 11.10 10.44 7.22
CA ALA A 315 11.02 11.38 8.34
C ALA A 315 9.64 12.02 8.46
N ALA A 316 9.02 12.36 7.33
CA ALA A 316 7.66 12.89 7.32
C ALA A 316 6.64 11.87 7.82
N TYR A 317 6.81 10.60 7.46
CA TYR A 317 5.98 9.53 7.96
C TYR A 317 6.15 9.30 9.47
N GLU A 318 7.32 9.57 10.04
CA GLU A 318 7.53 9.58 11.50
C GLU A 318 6.74 10.69 12.19
N GLU A 319 6.79 11.92 11.65
CA GLU A 319 6.04 13.06 12.19
C GLU A 319 4.51 12.83 12.11
N ILE A 320 4.02 12.32 10.97
CA ILE A 320 2.61 11.97 10.80
C ILE A 320 2.22 10.87 11.80
N ALA A 321 3.04 9.82 11.93
CA ALA A 321 2.76 8.72 12.86
C ALA A 321 2.74 9.16 14.32
N ALA A 322 3.69 10.02 14.72
CA ALA A 322 3.74 10.59 16.06
C ALA A 322 2.45 11.37 16.38
N ARG A 323 2.00 12.22 15.45
CA ARG A 323 0.77 13.01 15.62
C ARG A 323 -0.50 12.13 15.65
N VAL A 324 -0.55 11.08 14.83
CA VAL A 324 -1.66 10.10 14.86
C VAL A 324 -1.67 9.33 16.18
N ALA A 325 -0.53 8.87 16.68
CA ALA A 325 -0.45 8.11 17.93
C ALA A 325 -0.86 8.93 19.17
N GLN A 326 -0.73 10.26 19.12
CA GLN A 326 -1.17 11.17 20.19
C GLN A 326 -2.69 11.19 20.37
N VAL A 327 -3.47 11.05 19.29
CA VAL A 327 -4.94 11.11 19.36
C VAL A 327 -5.59 9.76 19.66
N ILE A 328 -4.86 8.65 19.48
CA ILE A 328 -5.37 7.30 19.74
C ILE A 328 -5.41 7.05 21.26
N ARG A 329 -6.63 6.83 21.78
CA ARG A 329 -6.85 6.47 23.18
C ARG A 329 -6.63 4.98 23.34
N THR A 330 -5.55 4.62 24.00
CA THR A 330 -5.25 3.26 24.39
C THR A 330 -5.75 3.11 25.82
N GLY A 331 -7.01 2.66 25.99
CA GLY A 331 -7.63 2.50 27.32
C GLY A 331 -6.69 1.74 28.26
N GLY A 332 -6.11 2.48 29.21
CA GLY A 332 -5.23 1.97 30.26
C GLY A 332 -6.02 1.22 31.31
#